data_AF-A0A3D9E3Q5-F1
#
_entry.id   AF-A0A3D9E3Q5-F1
#
_cell.length_a   1.000
_cell.length_b   1.000
_cell.length_c   1.000
_cell.angle_alpha   90.00
_cell.angle_beta   90.00
_cell.angle_gamma   90.00
#
_symmetry.space_group_name_H-M   'P 1'
#
loop_
_entity.id
_entity.type
_entity.pdbx_description
1 polymer ?
#
loop_
_entity_poly.entity_id
_entity_poly.type
_entity_poly.pdbx_seq_one_letter_code
_entity_poly.pdbx_strand_id
1 'polypeptide(L)'
;MNFEDLVEKVESLPNVGENFGSYLIDIARTGRPSSAFLTLIPHPDGSWTATQGDFRSKVETVVGTDGAPVHFPDEDAACQWAWQKIKSARSGLGESAEDRAAALNDAQVMYERIRKLDEAQGIESPFA
;
A
#
# COMPACT_ATOMS: atom_id res chain seq x y z
N MET A 1 -0.39 9.73 -15.43
CA MET A 1 -0.85 8.55 -14.70
C MET A 1 -1.44 9.05 -13.42
N ASN A 2 -2.76 8.98 -13.32
CA ASN A 2 -3.46 9.36 -12.09
C ASN A 2 -3.39 8.20 -11.06
N PHE A 3 -3.95 8.43 -9.89
CA PHE A 3 -3.99 7.44 -8.82
C PHE A 3 -4.78 6.18 -9.21
N GLU A 4 -5.89 6.33 -9.96
CA GLU A 4 -6.72 5.19 -10.40
C GLU A 4 -5.92 4.27 -11.32
N ASP A 5 -5.21 4.82 -12.31
CA ASP A 5 -4.31 4.10 -13.20
C ASP A 5 -3.21 3.35 -12.42
N LEU A 6 -2.71 3.96 -11.33
CA LEU A 6 -1.70 3.35 -10.47
C LEU A 6 -2.27 2.14 -9.71
N VAL A 7 -3.48 2.26 -9.16
CA VAL A 7 -4.16 1.17 -8.47
C VAL A 7 -4.37 0.00 -9.43
N GLU A 8 -4.92 0.24 -10.63
CA GLU A 8 -5.10 -0.79 -11.65
C GLU A 8 -3.77 -1.49 -12.02
N LYS A 9 -2.69 -0.71 -12.17
CA LYS A 9 -1.36 -1.28 -12.43
C LYS A 9 -0.84 -2.14 -11.30
N VAL A 10 -1.06 -1.74 -10.05
CA VAL A 10 -0.66 -2.49 -8.87
C VAL A 10 -1.47 -3.79 -8.76
N GLU A 11 -2.77 -3.74 -9.02
CA GLU A 11 -3.64 -4.91 -9.01
C GLU A 11 -3.35 -5.88 -10.17
N SER A 12 -2.87 -5.38 -11.30
CA SER A 12 -2.42 -6.22 -12.43
C SER A 12 -1.13 -7.00 -12.17
N LEU A 13 -0.42 -6.72 -11.06
CA LEU A 13 0.82 -7.42 -10.75
C LEU A 13 0.56 -8.89 -10.39
N PRO A 14 1.38 -9.84 -10.88
CA PRO A 14 1.24 -11.24 -10.53
C PRO A 14 1.39 -11.43 -9.01
N ASN A 15 0.55 -12.28 -8.43
CA ASN A 15 0.48 -12.57 -6.99
C ASN A 15 0.04 -11.41 -6.08
N VAL A 16 -0.55 -10.34 -6.63
CA VAL A 16 -1.38 -9.42 -5.86
C VAL A 16 -2.79 -10.01 -5.91
N GLY A 17 -3.22 -10.67 -4.84
CA GLY A 17 -4.59 -11.17 -4.76
C GLY A 17 -5.58 -10.00 -4.88
N GLU A 18 -6.79 -10.26 -5.40
CA GLU A 18 -7.91 -9.33 -5.23
C GLU A 18 -7.93 -8.93 -3.74
N ASN A 19 -7.83 -7.63 -3.44
CA ASN A 19 -7.70 -7.03 -2.09
C ASN A 19 -6.28 -6.74 -1.56
N PHE A 20 -5.19 -7.06 -2.25
CA PHE A 20 -3.83 -6.72 -1.78
C PHE A 20 -3.32 -5.35 -2.30
N GLY A 21 -4.00 -4.76 -3.27
CA GLY A 21 -3.65 -3.45 -3.86
C GLY A 21 -3.70 -2.30 -2.87
N SER A 22 -4.74 -2.25 -2.02
CA SER A 22 -4.94 -1.22 -0.98
C SER A 22 -3.92 -1.29 0.16
N TYR A 23 -3.22 -2.42 0.32
CA TYR A 23 -2.10 -2.54 1.26
C TYR A 23 -0.78 -2.05 0.67
N LEU A 24 -0.66 -1.98 -0.66
CA LEU A 24 0.55 -1.55 -1.36
C LEU A 24 0.57 -0.05 -1.63
N ILE A 25 -0.58 0.54 -1.92
CA ILE A 25 -0.69 1.95 -2.25
C ILE A 25 -2.00 2.53 -1.74
N ASP A 26 -1.93 3.70 -1.14
CA ASP A 26 -3.09 4.45 -0.68
C ASP A 26 -2.92 5.95 -0.94
N ILE A 27 -4.01 6.70 -0.88
CA ILE A 27 -4.05 8.16 -0.98
C ILE A 27 -4.71 8.76 0.26
N ALA A 28 -3.95 9.54 1.02
CA ALA A 28 -4.40 10.21 2.23
C ALA A 28 -5.24 11.45 1.90
N ARG A 29 -6.47 11.26 1.39
CA ARG A 29 -7.38 12.38 1.02
C ARG A 29 -7.76 13.28 2.20
N THR A 30 -7.57 12.82 3.44
CA THR A 30 -7.80 13.60 4.68
C THR A 30 -6.51 14.15 5.29
N GLY A 31 -5.37 14.00 4.60
CA GLY A 31 -4.04 14.37 5.09
C GLY A 31 -3.46 13.42 6.15
N ARG A 32 -4.19 12.36 6.52
CA ARG A 32 -3.72 11.34 7.46
C ARG A 32 -3.09 10.17 6.72
N PRO A 33 -1.80 9.87 6.94
CA PRO A 33 -1.18 8.70 6.33
C PRO A 33 -1.82 7.40 6.82
N SER A 34 -1.81 6.37 5.98
CA SER A 34 -2.28 5.03 6.32
C SER A 34 -1.11 4.08 6.49
N SER A 35 -1.38 2.88 7.02
CA SER A 35 -0.37 1.82 7.18
C SER A 35 -0.04 1.09 5.88
N ALA A 36 -0.53 1.55 4.73
CA ALA A 36 -0.16 0.99 3.43
C ALA A 36 1.36 1.14 3.20
N PHE A 37 1.92 0.25 2.37
CA PHE A 37 3.34 0.30 2.01
C PHE A 37 3.76 1.68 1.52
N LEU A 38 2.95 2.30 0.66
CA LEU A 38 3.10 3.69 0.30
C LEU A 38 1.76 4.41 0.47
N THR A 39 1.81 5.61 1.04
CA THR A 39 0.68 6.53 1.03
C THR A 39 1.11 7.82 0.36
N LEU A 40 0.35 8.24 -0.65
CA LEU A 40 0.49 9.53 -1.30
C LEU A 40 -0.38 10.57 -0.61
N ILE A 41 0.19 11.75 -0.32
CA ILE A 41 -0.47 12.81 0.45
C ILE A 41 -0.55 14.06 -0.43
N PRO A 42 -1.74 14.40 -0.97
CA PRO A 42 -1.93 15.65 -1.69
C PRO A 42 -2.00 16.85 -0.72
N HIS A 43 -1.40 17.96 -1.11
CA HIS A 43 -1.41 19.23 -0.38
C HIS A 43 -2.29 20.28 -1.08
N PRO A 44 -2.79 21.28 -0.34
CA PRO A 44 -3.65 22.33 -0.91
C PRO A 44 -3.01 23.19 -2.00
N ASP A 45 -1.68 23.23 -2.07
CA ASP A 45 -0.92 23.96 -3.09
C ASP A 45 -0.75 23.17 -4.40
N GLY A 46 -1.34 21.98 -4.48
CA GLY A 46 -1.26 21.07 -5.63
C GLY A 46 -0.06 20.12 -5.60
N SER A 47 0.83 20.29 -4.61
CA SER A 47 1.98 19.40 -4.42
C SER A 47 1.60 18.11 -3.72
N TRP A 48 2.52 17.15 -3.75
CA TRP A 48 2.33 15.84 -3.13
C TRP A 48 3.57 15.42 -2.35
N THR A 49 3.36 14.75 -1.22
CA THR A 49 4.42 14.04 -0.49
C THR A 49 4.08 12.56 -0.36
N ALA A 50 5.02 11.76 0.12
CA ALA A 50 4.79 10.34 0.35
C ALA A 50 5.26 9.89 1.74
N THR A 51 4.53 8.95 2.29
CA THR A 51 4.95 8.18 3.46
C THR A 51 5.09 6.71 3.09
N GLN A 52 5.97 6.00 3.79
CA GLN A 52 6.17 4.56 3.65
C GLN A 52 5.74 3.87 4.95
N GLY A 53 4.83 2.91 4.82
CA GLY A 53 4.35 2.11 5.95
C GLY A 53 4.99 0.73 6.01
N ASP A 54 4.87 0.08 7.17
CA ASP A 54 5.33 -1.29 7.43
C ASP A 54 4.20 -2.34 7.34
N PHE A 55 3.08 -2.00 6.70
CA PHE A 55 1.85 -2.81 6.62
C PHE A 55 1.13 -3.06 7.95
N ARG A 56 1.61 -2.54 9.09
CA ARG A 56 1.11 -2.92 10.41
C ARG A 56 0.81 -1.75 11.33
N SER A 57 1.78 -0.88 11.59
CA SER A 57 1.66 0.11 12.68
C SER A 57 2.52 1.35 12.52
N LYS A 58 3.54 1.30 11.67
CA LYS A 58 4.48 2.41 11.48
C LYS A 58 4.25 3.06 10.14
N VAL A 59 4.32 4.38 10.15
CA VAL A 59 4.32 5.19 8.94
C VAL A 59 5.40 6.24 9.09
N GLU A 60 6.35 6.25 8.17
CA GLU A 60 7.47 7.18 8.16
C GLU A 60 7.41 8.07 6.91
N THR A 61 7.80 9.33 7.05
CA THR A 61 7.92 10.22 5.90
C THR A 61 9.05 9.72 5.01
N VAL A 62 8.77 9.58 3.72
CA VAL A 62 9.83 9.21 2.79
C VAL A 62 10.71 10.42 2.56
N VAL A 63 12.01 10.25 2.79
CA VAL A 63 13.00 11.31 2.60
C VAL A 63 13.81 11.08 1.32
N GLY A 64 14.12 12.17 0.63
CA GLY A 64 15.00 12.22 -0.52
C GLY A 64 16.47 12.09 -0.14
N THR A 65 17.34 12.13 -1.14
CA THR A 65 18.80 12.03 -0.97
C THR A 65 19.42 13.21 -0.22
N ASP A 66 18.70 14.32 -0.17
CA ASP A 66 19.03 15.54 0.57
C ASP A 66 18.55 15.48 2.04
N GLY A 67 17.89 14.40 2.46
CA GLY A 67 17.32 14.24 3.80
C GLY A 67 16.03 15.02 4.03
N ALA A 68 15.51 15.72 3.00
CA ALA A 68 14.22 16.39 3.07
C ALA A 68 13.08 15.42 2.69
N PRO A 69 11.83 15.65 3.10
CA PRO A 69 10.69 14.89 2.60
C PRO A 69 10.64 14.89 1.07
N VAL A 70 10.33 13.73 0.48
CA VAL A 70 10.11 13.67 -0.98
C VAL A 70 8.92 14.55 -1.32
N HIS A 71 9.08 15.35 -2.36
CA HIS A 71 8.09 16.31 -2.80
C HIS A 71 7.90 16.18 -4.30
N PHE A 72 6.65 16.09 -4.72
CA PHE A 72 6.27 15.97 -6.12
C PHE A 72 5.43 17.17 -6.54
N PRO A 73 5.64 17.69 -7.75
CA PRO A 73 4.93 18.87 -8.24
C PRO A 73 3.45 18.61 -8.52
N ASP A 74 3.06 17.36 -8.78
CA ASP A 74 1.72 16.96 -9.18
C ASP A 74 1.48 15.47 -8.93
N GLU A 75 0.22 15.04 -9.15
CA GLU A 75 -0.24 13.66 -8.98
C GLU A 75 0.51 12.68 -9.91
N ASP A 76 0.77 13.06 -11.16
CA ASP A 76 1.43 12.19 -12.12
C ASP A 76 2.85 11.85 -11.68
N ALA A 77 3.61 12.86 -11.27
CA ALA A 77 4.96 12.66 -10.74
C ALA A 77 4.96 11.78 -9.48
N ALA A 78 4.02 11.99 -8.56
CA ALA A 78 3.89 11.18 -7.35
C ALA A 78 3.55 9.72 -7.66
N CYS A 79 2.57 9.49 -8.55
CA CYS A 79 2.14 8.15 -8.93
C CYS A 79 3.20 7.39 -9.74
N GLN A 80 3.91 8.07 -10.65
CA GLN A 80 5.04 7.47 -11.38
C GLN A 80 6.17 7.04 -10.43
N TRP A 81 6.50 7.89 -9.46
CA TRP A 81 7.50 7.57 -8.44
C TRP A 81 7.07 6.38 -7.58
N ALA A 82 5.80 6.37 -7.12
CA ALA A 82 5.26 5.29 -6.29
C ALA A 82 5.31 3.95 -7.03
N TRP A 83 4.97 3.94 -8.32
CA TRP A 83 5.08 2.75 -9.16
C TRP A 83 6.51 2.20 -9.22
N GLN A 84 7.52 3.05 -9.43
CA GLN A 84 8.91 2.60 -9.44
C GLN A 84 9.32 2.02 -8.08
N LYS A 85 8.90 2.64 -6.98
CA LYS A 85 9.17 2.14 -5.63
C LYS A 85 8.55 0.77 -5.37
N ILE A 86 7.29 0.57 -5.73
CA ILE A 86 6.60 -0.72 -5.61
C ILE A 86 7.31 -1.79 -6.44
N LYS A 87 7.66 -1.46 -7.69
CA LYS A 87 8.44 -2.38 -8.55
C LYS A 87 9.80 -2.74 -7.95
N SER A 88 10.57 -1.75 -7.50
CA SER A 88 11.90 -2.00 -6.92
C SER A 88 11.83 -2.82 -5.63
N ALA A 89 10.86 -2.53 -4.76
CA ALA A 89 10.64 -3.32 -3.55
C ALA A 89 10.31 -4.78 -3.87
N ARG A 90 9.52 -5.01 -4.94
CA ARG A 90 9.23 -6.36 -5.43
C ARG A 90 10.39 -7.05 -6.13
N SER A 91 11.22 -6.33 -6.88
CA SER A 91 12.42 -6.90 -7.49
C SER A 91 13.50 -7.24 -6.45
N GLY A 92 13.46 -6.60 -5.28
CA GLY A 92 14.32 -6.92 -4.11
C GLY A 92 13.80 -8.09 -3.27
N LEU A 93 12.49 -8.37 -3.31
CA LEU A 93 11.89 -9.63 -2.84
C LEU A 93 12.21 -10.71 -3.87
N GLY A 94 13.47 -11.17 -3.88
CA GLY A 94 13.81 -12.42 -4.55
C GLY A 94 12.85 -13.50 -4.09
N GLU A 95 12.33 -14.29 -5.03
CA GLU A 95 11.45 -15.43 -4.79
C GLU A 95 12.18 -16.53 -3.98
N SER A 96 12.56 -16.26 -2.74
CA SER A 96 12.88 -17.31 -1.81
C SER A 96 11.56 -17.95 -1.38
N ALA A 97 11.48 -19.27 -1.45
CA ALA A 97 10.28 -20.01 -1.04
C ALA A 97 9.90 -19.72 0.42
N GLU A 98 10.87 -19.31 1.25
CA GLU A 98 10.71 -18.93 2.65
C GLU A 98 9.98 -17.58 2.81
N ASP A 99 10.35 -16.55 2.03
CA ASP A 99 9.65 -15.25 2.07
C ASP A 99 8.22 -15.37 1.55
N ARG A 100 8.00 -16.25 0.55
CA ARG A 100 6.65 -16.56 0.05
C ARG A 100 5.81 -17.30 1.09
N ALA A 101 6.42 -18.24 1.83
CA ALA A 101 5.74 -18.97 2.90
C ALA A 101 5.39 -18.04 4.07
N ALA A 102 6.29 -17.11 4.44
CA ALA A 102 6.02 -16.11 5.46
C ALA A 102 4.88 -15.16 5.06
N ALA A 103 4.88 -14.67 3.82
CA ALA A 103 3.82 -13.80 3.31
C ALA A 103 2.45 -14.51 3.23
N LEU A 104 2.42 -15.79 2.85
CA LEU A 104 1.18 -16.59 2.85
C LEU A 104 0.66 -16.85 4.27
N ASN A 105 1.56 -17.08 5.22
CA ASN A 105 1.19 -17.28 6.62
C ASN A 105 0.65 -15.98 7.24
N ASP A 106 1.28 -14.84 6.96
CA ASP A 106 0.80 -13.54 7.40
C ASP A 106 -0.57 -13.18 6.78
N ALA A 107 -0.76 -13.47 5.49
CA ALA A 107 -2.05 -13.29 4.83
C ALA A 107 -3.14 -14.18 5.47
N GLN A 108 -2.81 -15.43 5.79
CA GLN A 108 -3.74 -16.37 6.44
C GLN A 108 -4.10 -15.92 7.86
N VAL A 109 -3.14 -15.43 8.63
CA VAL A 109 -3.36 -14.84 9.96
C VAL A 109 -4.27 -13.61 9.86
N MET A 110 -4.12 -12.78 8.83
CA MET A 110 -5.00 -11.64 8.59
C MET A 110 -6.42 -12.06 8.22
N TYR A 111 -6.59 -13.05 7.34
CA TYR A 111 -7.92 -13.60 7.01
C TYR A 111 -8.62 -14.20 8.23
N GLU A 112 -7.91 -14.94 9.07
CA GLU A 112 -8.48 -15.48 10.32
C GLU A 112 -8.86 -14.38 11.30
N ARG A 113 -8.11 -13.27 11.33
CA ARG A 113 -8.41 -12.13 12.19
C ARG A 113 -9.62 -11.34 11.71
N ILE A 114 -9.77 -11.17 10.39
CA ILE A 114 -10.96 -10.57 9.77
C ILE A 114 -12.18 -11.47 10.03
N ARG A 115 -12.06 -12.79 9.82
CA ARG A 115 -13.16 -13.73 10.09
C ARG A 115 -13.61 -13.69 11.55
N LYS A 116 -12.68 -13.62 12.50
CA LYS A 116 -13.00 -13.49 13.93
C LYS A 116 -13.64 -12.14 14.27
N LEU A 117 -13.34 -11.08 13.52
CA LEU A 117 -13.99 -9.78 13.68
C LEU A 117 -15.41 -9.80 13.12
N ASP A 118 -15.65 -10.46 11.98
CA ASP A 118 -17.00 -10.67 11.43
C ASP A 118 -17.86 -11.54 12.37
N GLU A 119 -17.29 -12.64 12.89
CA GLU A 119 -17.95 -13.52 13.89
C GLU A 119 -18.25 -12.77 15.19
N ALA A 120 -17.40 -11.82 15.61
CA ALA A 120 -17.60 -11.01 16.81
C ALA A 120 -18.58 -9.84 16.63
N GLN A 121 -18.79 -9.38 15.38
CA GLN A 121 -19.72 -8.30 15.07
C GLN A 121 -21.14 -8.78 14.72
N GLY A 122 -21.38 -10.09 14.63
CA GLY A 122 -22.72 -10.65 14.46
C GLY A 122 -23.41 -10.21 13.16
N ILE A 123 -22.63 -9.91 12.11
CA ILE A 123 -23.18 -9.69 10.78
C ILE A 123 -23.39 -11.08 10.18
N GLU A 124 -24.65 -11.53 10.16
CA GLU A 124 -25.04 -12.71 9.37
C GLU A 124 -24.59 -12.50 7.93
N SER A 125 -23.75 -13.42 7.45
CA SER A 125 -23.33 -13.50 6.05
C SER A 125 -24.58 -13.59 5.16
N PRO A 126 -24.74 -12.75 4.11
CA PRO A 126 -25.84 -12.91 3.16
C PRO A 126 -25.65 -14.10 2.21
N PHE A 127 -24.58 -14.88 2.39
CA PHE A 127 -24.37 -16.13 1.69
C PHE A 127 -24.17 -17.28 2.70
N ALA A 128 -25.30 -17.91 3.02
CA ALA A 128 -25.53 -19.24 3.60
C ALA A 128 -24.99 -19.58 5.00
#